data_AF-A0A6J6IWQ4-F1
#
_entry.id   AF-A0A6J6IWQ4-F1
#
_cell.length_a   1.000
_cell.length_b   1.000
_cell.length_c   1.000
_cell.angle_alpha   90.00
_cell.angle_beta   90.00
_cell.angle_gamma   90.00
#
_symmetry.space_group_name_H-M   'P 1'
#
loop_
_entity.id
_entity.type
_entity.pdbx_description
1 polymer ?
#
loop_
_entity_poly.entity_id
_entity_poly.type
_entity_poly.pdbx_seq_one_letter_code
_entity_poly.pdbx_strand_id
1 'polypeptide(L)' 'MSAGSPLYDNGLPRFKGEYLDGKMHGYWEFYRKDGSLMRSGTFDREVQVGVWKTFDRSGGLVKETTFKSA' A
#
# COMPACT_ATOMS: atom_id res chain seq x y z
N MET A 1 -6.65 17.28 13.05
CA MET A 1 -5.67 16.24 13.40
C MET A 1 -4.76 16.06 12.21
N SER A 2 -3.46 16.28 12.36
CA SER A 2 -2.52 16.23 11.24
C SER A 2 -2.23 14.78 10.89
N ALA A 3 -2.93 14.24 9.89
CA ALA A 3 -2.48 13.01 9.24
C ALA A 3 -1.05 13.29 8.73
N GLY A 4 -0.05 12.61 9.29
CA GLY A 4 1.36 12.86 8.96
C GLY A 4 1.58 12.80 7.45
N SER A 5 2.37 13.72 6.90
CA SER A 5 2.57 13.91 5.46
C SER A 5 2.77 12.59 4.73
N PRO A 6 2.07 12.28 3.62
CA PRO A 6 2.15 10.97 2.94
C PRO A 6 3.50 10.70 2.28
N LEU A 7 4.49 11.55 2.51
CA LEU A 7 5.83 11.53 1.94
C LEU A 7 6.89 11.17 2.99
N TYR A 8 8.01 10.64 2.53
CA TYR A 8 9.25 10.52 3.30
C TYR A 8 9.97 11.87 3.38
N ASP A 9 11.04 11.91 4.18
CA ASP A 9 11.96 13.05 4.31
C ASP A 9 12.55 13.51 2.96
N ASN A 10 12.75 12.58 2.02
CA ASN A 10 13.21 12.86 0.67
C ASN A 10 12.10 13.25 -0.33
N GLY A 11 10.87 13.44 0.15
CA GLY A 11 9.72 13.82 -0.69
C GLY A 11 9.08 12.68 -1.49
N LEU A 12 9.58 11.44 -1.40
CA LEU A 12 8.96 10.29 -2.06
C LEU A 12 7.72 9.82 -1.29
N PRO A 13 6.66 9.36 -1.97
CA PRO A 13 5.45 8.89 -1.30
C PRO A 13 5.72 7.61 -0.51
N ARG A 14 5.10 7.49 0.66
CA ARG A 14 5.09 6.26 1.48
C ARG A 14 4.05 5.27 0.97
N PHE A 15 2.97 5.79 0.41
CA PHE A 15 1.91 5.02 -0.18
C PHE A 15 1.18 5.81 -1.25
N LYS A 16 0.48 5.10 -2.14
CA LYS A 16 -0.48 5.64 -3.10
C LYS A 16 -1.71 4.75 -3.11
N GLY A 17 -2.87 5.37 -3.19
CA GLY A 17 -4.16 4.71 -3.24
C GLY A 17 -5.27 5.70 -2.99
N GLU A 18 -6.50 5.21 -3.01
CA GLU A 18 -7.70 6.04 -2.92
C GLU A 18 -8.41 5.85 -1.58
N TYR A 19 -9.07 6.92 -1.13
CA TYR A 19 -9.93 6.89 0.04
C TYR A 19 -11.38 7.02 -0.41
N LEU A 20 -12.24 6.14 0.07
CA LEU A 20 -13.70 6.22 -0.05
C LEU A 20 -14.27 6.46 1.36
N ASP A 21 -15.02 7.55 1.54
CA ASP A 21 -15.60 7.94 2.84
C ASP A 21 -14.55 8.08 3.96
N GLY A 22 -13.36 8.57 3.61
CA GLY A 22 -12.23 8.69 4.54
C GLY A 22 -11.52 7.37 4.87
N LYS A 23 -11.92 6.26 4.25
CA LYS A 23 -11.36 4.91 4.45
C LYS A 23 -10.58 4.45 3.23
N MET A 24 -9.49 3.73 3.43
CA MET A 24 -8.70 3.19 2.33
C MET A 24 -9.55 2.24 1.48
N HIS A 25 -9.60 2.48 0.17
CA HIS A 25 -10.40 1.68 -0.76
C HIS A 25 -9.68 1.55 -2.11
N GLY A 26 -9.97 0.49 -2.85
CA GLY A 26 -9.36 0.23 -4.14
C GLY A 26 -7.93 -0.30 -4.04
N TYR A 27 -7.14 -0.11 -5.09
CA TYR A 27 -5.77 -0.60 -5.17
C TYR A 27 -4.80 0.35 -4.45
N TRP A 28 -3.87 -0.24 -3.71
CA TRP A 28 -2.92 0.45 -2.87
C TRP A 28 -1.51 -0.07 -3.10
N GLU A 29 -0.56 0.87 -3.06
CA GLU A 29 0.86 0.63 -3.18
C GLU A 29 1.57 1.29 -2.02
N PHE A 30 2.53 0.57 -1.44
CA PHE A 30 3.38 1.04 -0.36
C PHE A 30 4.81 0.99 -0.84
N TYR A 31 5.53 2.07 -0.60
CA TYR A 31 6.88 2.27 -1.10
C TYR A 31 7.85 2.35 0.07
N ARG A 32 9.13 2.11 -0.20
CA ARG A 32 10.22 2.36 0.76
C ARG A 32 10.77 3.76 0.59
N LYS A 33 11.66 4.17 1.50
CA LYS A 33 12.39 5.44 1.41
C LYS A 33 13.14 5.62 0.09
N ASP A 34 13.64 4.54 -0.50
CA ASP A 34 14.35 4.59 -1.80
C ASP A 34 13.40 4.65 -3.02
N GLY A 35 12.08 4.67 -2.80
CA GLY A 35 11.07 4.66 -3.85
C GLY A 35 10.73 3.28 -4.40
N SER A 36 11.42 2.21 -3.96
CA SER A 36 11.09 0.85 -4.38
C SER A 36 9.72 0.43 -3.84
N LEU A 37 8.96 -0.31 -4.66
CA LEU A 37 7.69 -0.88 -4.24
C LEU A 37 7.94 -1.93 -3.16
N MET A 38 7.31 -1.75 -2.01
CA MET A 38 7.40 -2.67 -0.88
C MET A 38 6.26 -3.67 -0.88
N ARG A 39 5.03 -3.18 -1.07
CA ARG A 39 3.83 -3.98 -0.96
C ARG A 39 2.72 -3.38 -1.81
N SER A 40 1.88 -4.21 -2.41
CA SER A 40 0.64 -3.75 -3.03
C SER A 40 -0.51 -4.72 -2.82
N GLY A 41 -1.73 -4.22 -2.98
CA GLY A 41 -2.94 -5.00 -2.82
C GLY A 41 -4.18 -4.11 -2.77
N THR A 42 -5.33 -4.72 -2.52
CA THR A 42 -6.61 -4.00 -2.51
C THR A 42 -7.13 -3.84 -1.09
N PHE A 43 -7.69 -2.67 -0.81
CA PHE A 43 -8.52 -2.45 0.36
C PHE A 43 -9.98 -2.31 -0.04
N ASP A 44 -10.87 -2.80 0.82
CA ASP A 44 -12.27 -2.41 0.84
C ASP A 44 -12.57 -1.76 2.20
N ARG A 45 -12.68 -0.43 2.22
CA ARG A 45 -13.00 0.36 3.42
C ARG A 45 -12.13 -0.01 4.64
N GLU A 46 -10.81 0.11 4.48
CA GLU A 46 -9.73 -0.24 5.43
C GLU A 46 -9.48 -1.75 5.63
N VAL A 47 -10.30 -2.63 5.04
CA VAL A 47 -10.10 -4.08 5.12
C VAL A 47 -9.24 -4.56 3.96
N GLN A 48 -8.18 -5.32 4.25
CA GLN A 48 -7.36 -5.94 3.20
C GLN A 48 -8.15 -7.06 2.51
N VAL A 49 -8.31 -6.96 1.20
CA VAL A 49 -9.05 -7.94 0.40
C VAL A 49 -8.24 -8.35 -0.84
N GLY A 50 -8.55 -9.52 -1.37
CA GLY A 50 -7.92 -10.05 -2.57
C GLY A 50 -6.44 -10.39 -2.36
N VAL A 51 -5.66 -10.26 -3.44
CA VAL A 51 -4.26 -10.65 -3.45
C VAL A 51 -3.37 -9.51 -3.01
N TRP A 52 -2.54 -9.79 -2.02
CA TRP A 52 -1.53 -8.88 -1.50
C TRP A 52 -0.14 -9.41 -1.83
N LYS A 53 0.67 -8.55 -2.47
CA LYS A 53 2.01 -8.87 -2.92
C LYS A 53 3.02 -8.07 -2.12
N THR A 54 4.11 -8.72 -1.71
CA THR A 54 5.27 -8.09 -1.08
C THR A 54 6.47 -8.32 -1.98
N PHE A 55 7.21 -7.25 -2.26
CA PHE A 55 8.34 -7.27 -3.17
C PHE A 55 9.65 -7.04 -2.40
N ASP A 56 10.77 -7.49 -2.93
CA ASP A 56 12.10 -7.11 -2.45
C ASP A 56 12.49 -5.70 -2.96
N ARG A 57 13.75 -5.29 -2.76
CA ARG A 57 14.25 -3.98 -3.24
C ARG A 57 14.55 -3.95 -4.74
N SER A 58 14.74 -5.11 -5.39
CA SER A 58 14.89 -5.25 -6.83
C SER A 58 13.56 -5.34 -7.58
N GLY A 59 12.43 -5.42 -6.87
CA GLY A 59 11.10 -5.57 -7.43
C GLY A 59 10.66 -7.03 -7.62
N GLY A 60 11.44 -7.99 -7.15
CA GLY A 60 11.09 -9.41 -7.16
C GLY A 60 9.97 -9.72 -6.17
N LEU A 61 9.01 -10.55 -6.55
CA LEU A 61 7.92 -10.97 -5.67
C LEU A 61 8.47 -11.93 -4.59
N VAL A 62 8.36 -11.54 -3.33
CA VAL A 62 8.83 -12.32 -2.17
C VAL A 62 7.68 -13.09 -1.53
N LYS A 63 6.49 -12.50 -1.47
CA LYS A 63 5.34 -13.09 -0.80
C LYS A 63 4.05 -12.66 -1.47
N GLU A 64 3.17 -13.64 -1.64
CA GLU A 64 1.78 -13.43 -2.02
C GLU A 64 0.86 -13.93 -0.89
N THR A 65 -0.21 -13.21 -0.58
CA THR A 65 -1.19 -13.61 0.43
C THR A 65 -2.58 -13.21 -0.04
N THR A 66 -3.50 -14.16 -0.02
CA THR A 66 -4.89 -13.92 -0.42
C THR A 66 -5.74 -13.72 0.82
N PHE A 67 -6.33 -12.53 0.93
CA PHE A 67 -7.31 -12.19 1.96
C PHE A 67 -8.71 -12.34 1.37
N LYS A 68 -9.56 -13.13 2.04
CA LYS A 68 -10.97 -13.21 1.67
C LYS A 68 -11.70 -12.00 2.25
N SER A 69 -12.47 -11.31 1.42
CA SER A 69 -13.56 -10.46 1.91
C SER A 69 -14.62 -11.40 2.50
N ALA A 70 -14.94 -11.24 3.78
CA ALA A 70 -16.02 -11.96 4.44
C ALA A 70 -17.37 -11.36 4.08
#